data_AF-A0A519UZG5-F1
#
_entry.id   AF-A0A519UZG5-F1
#
_cell.length_a   1.000
_cell.length_b   1.000
_cell.length_c   1.000
_cell.angle_alpha   90.00
_cell.angle_beta   90.00
_cell.angle_gamma   90.00
#
_symmetry.space_group_name_H-M   'P 1'
#
loop_
_entity.id
_entity.type
_entity.pdbx_description
1 polymer ?
#
loop_
_entity_poly.entity_id
_entity_poly.type
_entity_poly.pdbx_seq_one_letter_code
_entity_poly.pdbx_strand_id
1 'polypeptide(L)' 'MKTRAITAFFFTIVMLASLLNGYAFTGFYLLLSIVALLEFYKMVKIGGIRPHRNIGVFAAAVIFLLTASYHF' A
#
# COMPACT_ATOMS: atom_id res chain seq x y z
N MET A 1 -22.53 11.99 -3.81
CA MET A 1 -21.76 12.56 -2.67
C MET A 1 -21.73 11.63 -1.46
N LYS A 2 -22.86 11.02 -1.05
CA LYS A 2 -22.96 10.13 0.12
C LYS A 2 -21.95 8.95 0.12
N THR A 3 -21.77 8.27 -1.02
CA THR A 3 -20.84 7.13 -1.16
C THR A 3 -19.36 7.47 -0.98
N ARG A 4 -18.93 8.67 -1.42
CA ARG A 4 -17.55 9.15 -1.24
C ARG A 4 -17.24 9.46 0.23
N ALA A 5 -18.22 9.99 0.96
CA ALA A 5 -18.06 10.29 2.39
C ALA A 5 -18.01 9.01 3.24
N ILE A 6 -18.88 8.04 2.94
CA ILE A 6 -18.94 6.76 3.67
C ILE A 6 -17.64 5.97 3.49
N THR A 7 -17.12 5.88 2.27
CA THR A 7 -15.86 5.16 1.99
C THR A 7 -14.66 5.80 2.69
N ALA A 8 -14.57 7.13 2.68
CA ALA A 8 -13.54 7.85 3.43
C ALA A 8 -13.65 7.57 4.94
N PHE A 9 -14.85 7.64 5.52
CA PHE A 9 -15.06 7.38 6.94
C PHE A 9 -14.60 5.97 7.37
N PHE A 10 -15.00 4.93 6.63
CA PHE A 10 -14.57 3.56 6.91
C PHE A 10 -13.06 3.38 6.76
N PHE A 11 -12.45 3.98 5.72
CA PHE A 11 -11.01 3.92 5.53
C PHE A 11 -10.26 4.52 6.73
N THR A 12 -10.66 5.70 7.21
CA THR A 12 -10.00 6.34 8.36
C THR A 12 -10.13 5.52 9.63
N ILE A 13 -11.29 4.92 9.88
CA ILE A 13 -11.49 4.03 11.05
C ILE A 13 -10.60 2.80 10.96
N VAL A 14 -10.55 2.12 9.81
CA VAL A 14 -9.70 0.94 9.63
C VAL A 14 -8.22 1.31 9.78
N MET A 15 -7.81 2.45 9.24
CA MET A 15 -6.45 2.98 9.39
C MET A 15 -6.12 3.22 10.87
N LEU A 16 -6.98 3.92 11.60
CA LEU A 16 -6.78 4.21 13.02
C LEU A 16 -6.81 2.94 13.87
N ALA A 17 -7.72 2.00 13.58
CA ALA A 17 -7.79 0.73 14.27
C ALA A 17 -6.54 -0.14 14.05
N SER A 18 -5.93 -0.07 12.85
CA SER A 18 -4.72 -0.83 12.56
C SER A 18 -3.54 -0.46 13.47
N LEU A 19 -3.48 0.78 13.97
CA LEU A 19 -2.42 1.26 14.88
C LEU A 19 -2.43 0.57 16.25
N LEU A 20 -3.55 -0.05 16.65
CA LEU A 20 -3.69 -0.70 17.95
C LEU A 20 -2.94 -2.05 18.03
N ASN A 21 -2.58 -2.63 16.88
CA ASN A 21 -1.85 -3.90 16.82
C ASN A 21 -0.76 -3.83 15.73
N GLY A 22 0.50 -4.01 16.13
CA GLY A 22 1.65 -3.90 15.22
C GLY A 22 1.58 -4.82 13.98
N TYR A 23 1.01 -6.02 14.13
CA TYR A 23 0.81 -6.93 13.00
C TYR A 23 -0.27 -6.43 12.03
N ALA A 24 -1.39 -5.92 12.57
CA ALA A 24 -2.47 -5.35 11.76
C ALA A 24 -2.00 -4.08 11.02
N PHE A 25 -1.25 -3.21 11.70
CA PHE A 25 -0.62 -2.04 11.09
C PHE A 25 0.31 -2.42 9.95
N THR A 26 1.20 -3.40 10.18
CA THR A 26 2.19 -3.83 9.18
C THR A 26 1.51 -4.37 7.92
N GLY A 27 0.48 -5.21 8.08
CA GLY A 27 -0.30 -5.74 6.95
C GLY A 27 -1.06 -4.65 6.20
N PHE A 28 -1.71 -3.73 6.92
CA PHE A 28 -2.42 -2.59 6.32
C PHE A 28 -1.46 -1.67 5.56
N TYR A 29 -0.31 -1.36 6.16
CA TYR A 29 0.70 -0.48 5.57
C TYR A 29 1.35 -1.09 4.32
N LEU A 30 1.59 -2.41 4.31
CA LEU A 30 2.04 -3.13 3.11
C LEU A 30 1.05 -2.96 1.95
N LEU A 31 -0.24 -3.22 2.20
CA LEU A 31 -1.29 -3.08 1.19
C LEU A 31 -1.37 -1.65 0.65
N LEU A 32 -1.34 -0.66 1.56
CA LEU A 32 -1.38 0.76 1.19
C LEU A 32 -0.17 1.14 0.31
N SER A 33 1.02 0.67 0.68
CA SER A 33 2.26 0.91 -0.07
C SER A 33 2.22 0.29 -1.46
N ILE A 34 1.70 -0.93 -1.61
CA ILE A 34 1.53 -1.58 -2.92
C ILE A 34 0.58 -0.77 -3.80
N VAL A 35 -0.57 -0.34 -3.27
CA VAL A 35 -1.54 0.47 -4.03
C VAL A 35 -0.94 1.81 -4.46
N ALA A 36 -0.20 2.47 -3.56
CA ALA A 36 0.52 3.71 -3.88
C ALA A 36 1.57 3.49 -4.97
N LEU A 37 2.35 2.41 -4.90
CA LEU A 37 3.35 2.05 -5.91
C LEU A 37 2.71 1.75 -7.28
N LEU A 38 1.56 1.08 -7.27
CA LEU A 38 0.79 0.80 -8.47
C LEU A 38 0.28 2.09 -9.15
N GLU A 39 -0.13 3.10 -8.38
CA GLU A 39 -0.51 4.42 -8.91
C GLU A 39 0.72 5.22 -9.36
N PHE A 40 1.84 5.12 -8.63
CA PHE A 40 3.10 5.71 -9.03
C PHE A 40 3.56 5.20 -10.41
N TYR A 41 3.54 3.89 -10.65
CA TYR A 41 3.86 3.34 -11.96
C TYR A 41 2.91 3.81 -13.07
N LYS A 42 1.64 4.05 -12.74
CA LYS A 42 0.67 4.61 -13.69
C LYS A 42 1.02 6.06 -14.05
N MET A 43 1.46 6.87 -13.09
CA MET A 43 1.96 8.23 -13.35
C MET A 43 3.26 8.21 -14.17
N VAL A 44 4.21 7.33 -13.85
CA VAL A 44 5.47 7.18 -14.61
C VAL A 44 5.22 6.79 -16.07
N LYS A 45 4.22 5.95 -16.33
CA LYS A 45 3.85 5.55 -17.70
C LYS A 45 3.41 6.74 -18.57
N ILE A 46 2.84 7.79 -17.98
CA ILE A 46 2.44 9.01 -18.71
C ILE A 46 3.68 9.72 -19.28
N GLY A 47 4.83 9.60 -18.61
CA GLY A 47 6.11 10.15 -19.05
C GLY A 47 6.81 9.38 -20.17
N GLY A 48 6.14 8.42 -20.83
CA GLY A 48 6.68 7.68 -21.98
C GLY A 48 7.61 6.51 -21.65
N ILE A 49 7.96 6.32 -20.38
CA ILE A 49 8.74 5.18 -19.91
C ILE A 49 7.82 3.98 -19.71
N ARG A 50 8.27 2.76 -20.05
CA ARG A 50 7.55 1.51 -19.78
C ARG A 50 8.07 0.87 -18.48
N PRO A 51 7.52 1.19 -17.30
CA PRO A 51 7.96 0.57 -16.06
C PRO A 51 7.60 -0.91 -16.00
N HIS A 52 8.54 -1.75 -15.54
CA HIS A 52 8.29 -3.15 -15.22
C HIS A 52 7.50 -3.27 -13.90
N ARG A 53 6.20 -2.98 -13.98
CA ARG A 53 5.28 -2.91 -12.84
C ARG A 53 5.29 -4.18 -11.99
N ASN A 54 5.22 -5.35 -12.63
CA ASN A 54 5.10 -6.63 -11.92
C ASN A 54 6.37 -6.96 -11.11
N ILE A 55 7.54 -6.75 -11.71
CA ILE A 55 8.83 -7.02 -11.05
C ILE A 55 9.04 -6.02 -9.91
N GLY A 56 8.73 -4.75 -10.14
CA GLY A 56 8.86 -3.71 -9.12
C GLY A 56 7.94 -3.92 -7.92
N VAL A 57 6.68 -4.29 -8.15
CA VAL A 57 5.73 -4.61 -7.07
C VAL A 57 6.15 -5.87 -6.32
N PHE A 58 6.60 -6.91 -7.03
CA PHE A 58 7.08 -8.14 -6.40
C PHE A 58 8.30 -7.89 -5.53
N ALA A 59 9.30 -7.17 -6.04
CA ALA A 59 10.50 -6.80 -5.30
C ALA A 59 10.16 -5.95 -4.07
N ALA A 60 9.29 -4.96 -4.20
CA ALA A 60 8.86 -4.12 -3.07
C ALA A 60 8.16 -4.96 -1.98
N ALA A 61 7.28 -5.88 -2.37
CA ALA A 61 6.62 -6.77 -1.42
C ALA A 61 7.61 -7.70 -0.71
N VAL A 62 8.57 -8.29 -1.42
CA VAL A 62 9.59 -9.16 -0.83
C VAL A 62 10.48 -8.39 0.15
N ILE A 63 10.99 -7.21 -0.25
CA ILE A 63 11.84 -6.37 0.61
C ILE A 63 11.09 -5.97 1.90
N PHE A 64 9.83 -5.57 1.75
CA PHE A 64 9.01 -5.21 2.89
C PHE A 64 8.79 -6.40 3.83
N LEU A 65 8.44 -7.57 3.30
CA LEU A 65 8.20 -8.78 4.09
C LEU A 65 9.47 -9.25 4.81
N LEU A 66 10.63 -9.23 4.14
CA LEU A 66 11.91 -9.58 4.78
C LEU A 66 12.24 -8.64 5.94
N THR A 67 12.00 -7.33 5.75
CA THR A 67 12.22 -6.33 6.81
C THR A 67 11.24 -6.52 7.96
N ALA A 68 9.97 -6.80 7.66
CA ALA A 68 8.96 -7.09 8.67
C ALA A 68 9.34 -8.36 9.46
N SER A 69 9.72 -9.44 8.81
CA SER A 69 10.18 -10.68 9.46
C SER A 69 11.44 -10.53 10.31
N TYR A 70 12.28 -9.53 10.02
CA TYR A 70 13.44 -9.23 10.85
C TYR A 70 13.09 -8.40 12.09
N HIS A 71 12.06 -7.54 11.99
CA HIS A 71 11.66 -6.65 13.07
C HIS A 71 10.76 -7.36 14.11
N PHE A 72 10.00 -8.37 13.70
CA PHE A 72 9.17 -9.19 14.59
C PHE A 72 9.94 -10.41 15.11
#